data_AF-A0A662F3C0-F1
#
_entry.id   AF-A0A662F3C0-F1
#
_cell.length_a   1.000
_cell.length_b   1.000
_cell.length_c   1.000
_cell.angle_alpha   90.00
_cell.angle_beta   90.00
_cell.angle_gamma   90.00
#
_symmetry.space_group_name_H-M   'P 1'
#
loop_
_entity.id
_entity.type
_entity.pdbx_description
1 polymer ?
#
loop_
_entity_poly.entity_id
_entity_poly.type
_entity_poly.pdbx_seq_one_letter_code
_entity_poly.pdbx_strand_id
1 'polypeptide(L)'
;MAKIKPQSLKVLEKSLMYKERALKKQEELLKKQKQRIQRKYSSYNKDLQNLKKLKREIENEINKKTKEIASQRREIKRRESLLEKKQATALNKLNLIITQIEKLKKTKNELNKEILEKKKTLATVKEQSRKIEADILKKEKRLKKREDVLLAKVNLLEKNHKELIALKSSLEKKARELHLRHSSLLKREQVVDSLERQWLEKQKKIETNINKLEAIRESTDQKLKERKVLLRDIEKEAKLIEADILKKENKLKTQKDELLKIKDMLTKRKNELDKQQALLEKKAQELSKKESILKNAEKSWATKERSMQNKLAVLQKAIENAKIEKVKELEKLDKQIKAKIESKSGKIQTLDKQIAAATSKLKETTQQIASMKKELSREKSEFKKDKLKIQKINASFEEREKTIAEYKDLLAKKEKLLQDKERDIEKTELDVKHKNELITEKLKNITNTEKKIKDELKYLKEKEDKIQKARELKENIRKLRLVLWDIDEEIKKKQAELGKAVVEPKLEGYVEREAELAFKPKPSKHKELDLAMKLCAAQVRRGQINEAKKTYMQIRRMYRKLKFKKDEKYLVGLKIQDLYDDIKLKEIE
;
A
#
# COMPACT_ATOMS: atom_id res chain seq x y z
N MET A 1 -139.66 89.07 -25.77
CA MET A 1 -139.29 89.18 -27.19
C MET A 1 -138.16 90.20 -27.35
N ALA A 2 -136.90 89.75 -27.43
CA ALA A 2 -135.81 90.57 -27.95
C ALA A 2 -135.61 90.16 -29.42
N LYS A 3 -136.00 91.02 -30.37
CA LYS A 3 -135.82 90.81 -31.81
C LYS A 3 -134.34 90.88 -32.16
N ILE A 4 -133.67 89.72 -32.17
CA ILE A 4 -132.32 89.56 -32.73
C ILE A 4 -132.44 89.68 -34.25
N LYS A 5 -131.72 90.65 -34.84
CA LYS A 5 -131.73 90.92 -36.29
C LYS A 5 -131.22 89.70 -37.09
N PRO A 6 -131.79 89.38 -38.27
CA PRO A 6 -131.43 88.19 -39.07
C PRO A 6 -129.96 88.12 -39.55
N GLN A 7 -129.19 89.20 -39.43
CA GLN A 7 -127.78 89.26 -39.82
C GLN A 7 -126.82 88.66 -38.76
N SER A 8 -127.21 88.54 -37.49
CA SER A 8 -126.33 87.97 -36.44
C SER A 8 -126.38 86.43 -36.36
N LEU A 9 -127.45 85.80 -36.86
CA LEU A 9 -127.58 84.33 -36.93
C LEU A 9 -126.64 83.70 -37.97
N LYS A 10 -126.50 84.32 -39.15
CA LYS A 10 -125.57 83.85 -40.21
C LYS A 10 -124.09 83.98 -39.81
N VAL A 11 -123.74 84.93 -38.94
CA VAL A 11 -122.38 85.09 -38.40
C VAL A 11 -122.08 84.01 -37.35
N LEU A 12 -123.05 83.69 -36.50
CA LEU A 12 -122.95 82.60 -35.53
C LEU A 12 -122.88 81.22 -36.18
N GLU A 13 -123.68 80.95 -37.22
CA GLU A 13 -123.61 79.70 -37.99
C GLU A 13 -122.25 79.52 -38.68
N LYS A 14 -121.73 80.58 -39.32
CA LYS A 14 -120.37 80.53 -39.89
C LYS A 14 -119.32 80.29 -38.81
N SER A 15 -119.41 80.98 -37.67
CA SER A 15 -118.48 80.81 -36.54
C SER A 15 -118.52 79.38 -35.97
N LEU A 16 -119.71 78.80 -35.81
CA LEU A 16 -119.91 77.40 -35.40
C LEU A 16 -119.33 76.43 -36.42
N MET A 17 -119.57 76.65 -37.72
CA MET A 17 -119.01 75.80 -38.77
C MET A 17 -117.47 75.87 -38.82
N TYR A 18 -116.88 77.04 -38.59
CA TYR A 18 -115.42 77.19 -38.46
C TYR A 18 -114.88 76.50 -37.21
N LYS A 19 -115.58 76.60 -36.07
CA LYS A 19 -115.21 75.90 -34.83
C LYS A 19 -115.33 74.39 -34.98
N GLU A 20 -116.38 73.86 -35.59
CA GLU A 20 -116.53 72.43 -35.88
C GLU A 20 -115.47 71.91 -36.84
N ARG A 21 -115.14 72.66 -37.89
CA ARG A 21 -114.02 72.31 -38.80
C ARG A 21 -112.67 72.36 -38.09
N ALA A 22 -112.45 73.33 -37.19
CA ALA A 22 -111.23 73.41 -36.39
C ALA A 22 -111.14 72.25 -35.40
N LEU A 23 -112.26 71.87 -34.77
CA LEU A 23 -112.34 70.77 -33.81
C LEU A 23 -112.13 69.42 -34.50
N LYS A 24 -112.75 69.18 -35.67
CA LYS A 24 -112.46 68.01 -36.51
C LYS A 24 -110.99 67.94 -36.94
N LYS A 25 -110.38 69.06 -37.31
CA LYS A 25 -108.93 69.12 -37.61
C LYS A 25 -108.07 68.80 -36.39
N GLN A 26 -108.44 69.27 -35.21
CA GLN A 26 -107.76 68.93 -33.96
C GLN A 26 -107.90 67.45 -33.62
N GLU A 27 -109.09 66.87 -33.76
CA GLU A 27 -109.34 65.44 -33.54
C GLU A 27 -108.53 64.56 -34.51
N GLU A 28 -108.46 64.93 -35.79
CA GLU A 28 -107.61 64.24 -36.77
C GLU A 28 -106.12 64.35 -36.42
N LEU A 29 -105.65 65.52 -35.99
CA LEU A 29 -104.28 65.71 -35.53
C LEU A 29 -103.99 64.85 -34.31
N LEU A 30 -104.92 64.79 -33.36
CA LEU A 30 -104.78 64.00 -32.14
C LEU A 30 -104.79 62.50 -32.47
N LYS A 31 -105.61 62.06 -33.43
CA LYS A 31 -105.64 60.67 -33.94
C LYS A 31 -104.33 60.31 -34.64
N LYS A 32 -103.78 61.21 -35.48
CA LYS A 32 -102.47 61.05 -36.11
C LYS A 32 -101.33 61.02 -35.08
N GLN A 33 -101.39 61.86 -34.04
CA GLN A 33 -100.43 61.84 -32.94
C GLN A 33 -100.49 60.54 -32.15
N LYS A 34 -101.69 60.07 -31.77
CA LYS A 34 -101.88 58.77 -31.09
C LYS A 34 -101.32 57.62 -31.92
N GLN A 35 -101.59 57.58 -33.23
CA GLN A 35 -101.01 56.56 -34.12
C GLN A 35 -99.48 56.65 -34.21
N ARG A 36 -98.90 57.86 -34.28
CA ARG A 36 -97.44 58.06 -34.27
C ARG A 36 -96.82 57.57 -32.95
N ILE A 37 -97.44 57.90 -31.81
CA ILE A 37 -96.99 57.45 -30.49
C ILE A 37 -97.07 55.92 -30.41
N GLN A 38 -98.16 55.32 -30.87
CA GLN A 38 -98.35 53.86 -30.85
C GLN A 38 -97.32 53.14 -31.73
N ARG A 39 -97.02 53.66 -32.94
CA ARG A 39 -95.94 53.12 -33.79
C ARG A 39 -94.57 53.24 -33.13
N LYS A 40 -94.26 54.37 -32.50
CA LYS A 40 -93.01 54.57 -31.74
C LYS A 40 -92.92 53.59 -30.57
N TYR A 41 -94.01 53.38 -29.85
CA TYR A 41 -94.06 52.45 -28.73
C TYR A 41 -93.87 50.99 -29.17
N SER A 42 -94.50 50.58 -30.28
CA SER A 42 -94.29 49.25 -30.88
C SER A 42 -92.85 49.05 -31.36
N SER A 43 -92.24 50.07 -31.98
CA SER A 43 -90.81 50.03 -32.36
C SER A 43 -89.92 49.89 -31.13
N TYR A 44 -90.13 50.71 -30.11
CA TYR A 44 -89.35 50.67 -28.87
C TYR A 44 -89.46 49.31 -28.17
N ASN A 45 -90.66 48.71 -28.14
CA ASN A 45 -90.85 47.40 -27.54
C ASN A 45 -90.11 46.29 -28.32
N LYS A 46 -90.07 46.40 -29.66
CA LYS A 46 -89.29 45.49 -30.51
C LYS A 46 -87.79 45.63 -30.26
N ASP A 47 -87.29 46.86 -30.14
CA ASP A 47 -85.89 47.14 -29.79
C ASP A 47 -85.53 46.63 -28.40
N LEU A 48 -86.44 46.79 -27.43
CA LEU A 48 -86.28 46.26 -26.08
C LEU A 48 -86.20 44.72 -26.07
N GLN A 49 -87.02 44.03 -26.87
CA GLN A 49 -86.93 42.58 -27.01
C GLN A 49 -85.62 42.12 -27.68
N ASN A 50 -85.17 42.84 -28.71
CA ASN A 50 -83.89 42.57 -29.36
C ASN A 50 -82.72 42.75 -28.38
N LEU A 51 -82.73 43.81 -27.57
CA LEU A 51 -81.72 44.05 -26.53
C LEU A 51 -81.74 42.96 -25.45
N LYS A 52 -82.92 42.48 -25.04
CA LYS A 52 -83.04 41.35 -24.09
C LYS A 52 -82.46 40.06 -24.68
N LYS A 53 -82.69 39.79 -25.97
CA LYS A 53 -82.11 38.63 -26.66
C LYS A 53 -80.59 38.73 -26.74
N LEU A 54 -80.07 39.88 -27.17
CA LEU A 54 -78.63 40.15 -27.26
C LEU A 54 -77.94 40.02 -25.90
N LYS A 55 -78.58 40.53 -24.83
CA LYS A 55 -78.08 40.38 -23.46
C LYS A 55 -77.92 38.91 -23.06
N ARG A 56 -78.91 38.06 -23.35
CA ARG A 56 -78.85 36.61 -23.06
C ARG A 56 -77.76 35.92 -23.86
N GLU A 57 -77.57 36.29 -25.13
CA GLU A 57 -76.50 35.75 -25.98
C GLU A 57 -75.11 36.09 -25.41
N ILE A 58 -74.90 37.35 -25.02
CA ILE A 58 -73.66 37.80 -24.37
C ILE A 58 -73.43 37.08 -23.04
N GLU A 59 -74.47 36.93 -22.20
CA GLU A 59 -74.36 36.19 -20.93
C GLU A 59 -73.99 34.72 -21.14
N ASN A 60 -74.56 34.07 -22.16
CA ASN A 60 -74.23 32.69 -22.52
C ASN A 60 -72.78 32.56 -23.00
N GLU A 61 -72.30 33.52 -23.79
CA GLU A 61 -70.93 33.53 -24.30
C GLU A 61 -69.91 33.79 -23.19
N ILE A 62 -70.19 34.73 -22.28
CA ILE A 62 -69.41 34.97 -21.06
C ILE A 62 -69.34 33.70 -20.22
N ASN A 63 -70.47 33.02 -20.01
CA ASN A 63 -70.51 31.78 -19.24
C ASN A 63 -69.68 30.66 -19.91
N LYS A 64 -69.77 30.52 -21.24
CA LYS A 64 -68.96 29.57 -22.01
C LYS A 64 -67.47 29.86 -21.86
N LYS A 65 -67.06 31.13 -22.03
CA LYS A 65 -65.67 31.56 -21.88
C LYS A 65 -65.14 31.41 -20.46
N THR A 66 -65.98 31.66 -19.46
CA THR A 66 -65.63 31.45 -18.05
C THR A 66 -65.34 29.97 -17.75
N LYS A 67 -66.15 29.05 -18.29
CA LYS A 67 -65.91 27.60 -18.17
C LYS A 67 -64.63 27.18 -18.89
N GLU A 68 -64.36 27.73 -20.08
CA GLU A 68 -63.14 27.46 -20.85
C GLU A 68 -61.89 27.91 -20.08
N ILE A 69 -61.89 29.14 -19.54
CA ILE A 69 -60.81 29.67 -18.70
C ILE A 69 -60.61 28.81 -17.44
N ALA A 70 -61.69 28.35 -16.81
CA ALA A 70 -61.59 27.48 -15.64
C ALA A 70 -60.94 26.12 -15.98
N SER A 71 -61.26 25.55 -17.14
CA SER A 71 -60.62 24.32 -17.65
C SER A 71 -59.13 24.53 -17.89
N GLN A 72 -58.76 25.60 -18.61
CA GLN A 72 -57.36 25.94 -18.89
C GLN A 72 -56.57 26.16 -17.59
N ARG A 73 -57.13 26.85 -16.60
CA ARG A 73 -56.49 27.04 -15.28
C ARG A 73 -56.23 25.72 -14.56
N ARG A 74 -57.14 24.74 -14.66
CA ARG A 74 -56.93 23.40 -14.09
C ARG A 74 -55.81 22.67 -14.81
N GLU A 75 -55.74 22.78 -16.13
CA GLU A 75 -54.67 22.16 -16.92
C GLU A 75 -53.30 22.77 -16.61
N ILE A 76 -53.21 24.11 -16.52
CA ILE A 76 -51.99 24.81 -16.11
C ILE A 76 -51.51 24.31 -14.74
N LYS A 77 -52.40 24.24 -13.75
CA LYS A 77 -52.05 23.70 -12.41
C LYS A 77 -51.54 22.25 -12.47
N ARG A 78 -52.11 21.40 -13.33
CA ARG A 78 -51.62 20.02 -13.53
C ARG A 78 -50.21 20.02 -14.12
N ARG A 79 -49.93 20.88 -15.10
CA ARG A 79 -48.61 21.03 -15.72
C ARG A 79 -47.58 21.58 -14.75
N GLU A 80 -47.93 22.57 -13.95
CA GLU A 80 -47.09 23.10 -12.87
C GLU A 80 -46.71 22.01 -11.86
N SER A 81 -47.68 21.21 -11.39
CA SER A 81 -47.40 20.09 -10.48
C SER A 81 -46.47 19.04 -11.09
N LEU A 82 -46.62 18.73 -12.38
CA LEU A 82 -45.73 17.81 -13.10
C LEU A 82 -44.31 18.39 -13.24
N LEU A 83 -44.18 19.68 -13.50
CA LEU A 83 -42.89 20.37 -13.57
C LEU A 83 -42.19 20.37 -12.21
N GLU A 84 -42.90 20.67 -11.12
CA GLU A 84 -42.34 20.58 -9.76
C GLU A 84 -41.84 19.17 -9.44
N LYS A 85 -42.60 18.13 -9.81
CA LYS A 85 -42.16 16.73 -9.62
C LYS A 85 -40.92 16.40 -10.45
N LYS A 86 -40.83 16.89 -11.69
CA LYS A 86 -39.66 16.72 -12.56
C LYS A 86 -38.43 17.46 -12.02
N GLN A 87 -38.62 18.69 -11.52
CA GLN A 87 -37.54 19.46 -10.89
C GLN A 87 -37.04 18.77 -9.62
N ALA A 88 -37.94 18.30 -8.74
CA ALA A 88 -37.56 17.58 -7.53
C ALA A 88 -36.79 16.29 -7.83
N THR A 89 -37.20 15.52 -8.85
CA THR A 89 -36.47 14.32 -9.28
C THR A 89 -35.11 14.64 -9.91
N ALA A 90 -35.00 15.70 -10.71
CA ALA A 90 -33.72 16.17 -11.25
C ALA A 90 -32.76 16.61 -10.13
N LEU A 91 -33.26 17.35 -9.14
CA LEU A 91 -32.48 17.84 -8.00
C LEU A 91 -31.96 16.69 -7.13
N ASN A 92 -32.78 15.66 -6.89
CA ASN A 92 -32.36 14.44 -6.19
C ASN A 92 -31.26 13.69 -6.96
N LYS A 93 -31.37 13.58 -8.29
CA LYS A 93 -30.32 12.96 -9.13
C LYS A 93 -29.02 13.76 -9.06
N LEU A 94 -29.11 15.09 -9.09
CA LEU A 94 -27.96 15.99 -9.03
C LEU A 94 -27.22 15.86 -7.69
N ASN A 95 -27.96 15.80 -6.58
CA ASN A 95 -27.39 15.54 -5.25
C ASN A 95 -26.70 14.17 -5.15
N LEU A 96 -27.26 13.13 -5.78
CA LEU A 96 -26.63 11.81 -5.86
C LEU A 96 -25.29 11.88 -6.60
N ILE A 97 -25.25 12.58 -7.74
CA ILE A 97 -24.04 12.79 -8.53
C ILE A 97 -22.98 13.56 -7.73
N ILE A 98 -23.37 14.64 -7.03
CA ILE A 98 -22.45 15.39 -6.15
C ILE A 98 -21.84 14.47 -5.10
N THR A 99 -22.67 13.66 -4.42
CA THR A 99 -22.20 12.72 -3.40
C THR A 99 -21.22 11.69 -3.97
N GLN A 100 -21.46 11.21 -5.20
CA GLN A 100 -20.53 10.29 -5.89
C GLN A 100 -19.21 10.97 -6.26
N ILE A 101 -19.25 12.21 -6.75
CA ILE A 101 -18.05 13.00 -7.06
C ILE A 101 -17.21 13.22 -5.80
N GLU A 102 -17.82 13.51 -4.66
CA GLU A 102 -17.11 13.67 -3.38
C GLU A 102 -16.44 12.38 -2.92
N LYS A 103 -17.11 11.22 -3.07
CA LYS A 103 -16.50 9.91 -2.81
C LYS A 103 -15.29 9.67 -3.71
N LEU A 104 -15.41 9.96 -5.01
CA LEU A 104 -14.30 9.82 -5.97
C LEU A 104 -13.14 10.79 -5.68
N LYS A 105 -13.40 11.99 -5.17
CA LYS A 105 -12.35 12.91 -4.73
C LYS A 105 -11.59 12.37 -3.53
N LYS A 106 -12.29 11.78 -2.55
CA LYS A 106 -11.66 11.16 -1.37
C LYS A 106 -10.76 9.99 -1.78
N THR A 107 -11.26 9.07 -2.60
CA THR A 107 -10.47 7.92 -3.07
C THR A 107 -9.28 8.34 -3.93
N LYS A 108 -9.42 9.37 -4.78
CA LYS A 108 -8.30 9.95 -5.53
C LYS A 108 -7.22 10.50 -4.60
N ASN A 109 -7.59 11.19 -3.53
CA ASN A 109 -6.64 11.75 -2.57
C ASN A 109 -5.92 10.65 -1.78
N GLU A 110 -6.61 9.59 -1.40
CA GLU A 110 -6.02 8.41 -0.75
C GLU A 110 -5.03 7.69 -1.67
N LEU A 111 -5.40 7.44 -2.93
CA LEU A 111 -4.51 6.86 -3.93
C LEU A 111 -3.27 7.73 -4.17
N ASN A 112 -3.42 9.06 -4.20
CA ASN A 112 -2.28 9.97 -4.34
C ASN A 112 -1.33 9.90 -3.15
N LYS A 113 -1.85 9.75 -1.91
CA LYS A 113 -1.02 9.53 -0.72
C LYS A 113 -0.26 8.21 -0.81
N GLU A 114 -0.94 7.13 -1.22
CA GLU A 114 -0.32 5.81 -1.38
C GLU A 114 0.76 5.82 -2.48
N ILE A 115 0.52 6.49 -3.61
CA ILE A 115 1.51 6.68 -4.67
C ILE A 115 2.72 7.46 -4.14
N LEU A 116 2.51 8.50 -3.32
CA LEU A 116 3.60 9.28 -2.76
C LEU A 116 4.45 8.45 -1.79
N GLU A 117 3.83 7.64 -0.94
CA GLU A 117 4.51 6.70 -0.05
C GLU A 117 5.30 5.65 -0.85
N LYS A 118 4.69 5.04 -1.87
CA LYS A 118 5.37 4.09 -2.77
C LYS A 118 6.54 4.73 -3.52
N LYS A 119 6.45 6.02 -3.88
CA LYS A 119 7.59 6.75 -4.46
C LYS A 119 8.72 6.95 -3.45
N LYS A 120 8.41 7.25 -2.19
CA LYS A 120 9.41 7.36 -1.12
C LYS A 120 10.11 6.02 -0.88
N THR A 121 9.36 4.92 -0.79
CA THR A 121 9.95 3.59 -0.61
C THR A 121 10.77 3.15 -1.81
N LEU A 122 10.32 3.45 -3.04
CA LEU A 122 11.11 3.20 -4.25
C LEU A 122 12.42 4.00 -4.26
N ALA A 123 12.41 5.25 -3.80
CA ALA A 123 13.62 6.06 -3.68
C ALA A 123 14.62 5.44 -2.70
N THR A 124 14.16 4.99 -1.52
CA THR A 124 15.02 4.31 -0.55
C THR A 124 15.59 2.99 -1.08
N VAL A 125 14.79 2.20 -1.81
CA VAL A 125 15.24 0.95 -2.43
C VAL A 125 16.28 1.23 -3.52
N LYS A 126 16.07 2.25 -4.36
CA LYS A 126 17.06 2.65 -5.38
C LYS A 126 18.38 3.08 -4.75
N GLU A 127 18.33 3.78 -3.62
CA GLU A 127 19.54 4.18 -2.92
C GLU A 127 20.27 2.99 -2.28
N GLN A 128 19.54 2.03 -1.72
CA GLN A 128 20.12 0.78 -1.24
C GLN A 128 20.75 -0.03 -2.40
N SER A 129 20.08 -0.12 -3.56
CA SER A 129 20.63 -0.77 -4.75
C SER A 129 21.95 -0.14 -5.18
N ARG A 130 22.03 1.20 -5.23
CA ARG A 130 23.27 1.93 -5.55
C ARG A 130 24.40 1.64 -4.55
N LYS A 131 24.09 1.53 -3.25
CA LYS A 131 25.08 1.17 -2.23
C LYS A 131 25.60 -0.26 -2.44
N ILE A 132 24.70 -1.21 -2.74
CA ILE A 132 25.05 -2.60 -3.04
C ILE A 132 25.90 -2.68 -4.32
N GLU A 133 25.51 -2.01 -5.39
CA GLU A 133 26.27 -1.94 -6.64
C GLU A 133 27.67 -1.36 -6.43
N ALA A 134 27.80 -0.28 -5.64
CA ALA A 134 29.09 0.29 -5.31
C ALA A 134 29.99 -0.69 -4.52
N ASP A 135 29.41 -1.47 -3.61
CA ASP A 135 30.14 -2.48 -2.83
C ASP A 135 30.51 -3.71 -3.66
N ILE A 136 29.67 -4.12 -4.61
CA ILE A 136 30.00 -5.14 -5.62
C ILE A 136 31.18 -4.67 -6.46
N LEU A 137 31.14 -3.45 -6.99
CA LEU A 137 32.23 -2.88 -7.79
C LEU A 137 33.56 -2.82 -7.01
N LYS A 138 33.50 -2.49 -5.71
CA LYS A 138 34.69 -2.54 -4.82
C LYS A 138 35.21 -3.97 -4.66
N LYS A 139 34.33 -4.96 -4.50
CA LYS A 139 34.71 -6.38 -4.41
C LYS A 139 35.31 -6.89 -5.72
N GLU A 140 34.74 -6.55 -6.85
CA GLU A 140 35.27 -6.89 -8.18
C GLU A 140 36.67 -6.30 -8.38
N LYS A 141 36.88 -5.02 -8.05
CA LYS A 141 38.23 -4.42 -8.09
C LYS A 141 39.23 -5.13 -7.19
N ARG A 142 38.80 -5.62 -6.01
CA ARG A 142 39.67 -6.41 -5.11
C ARG A 142 39.95 -7.81 -5.66
N LEU A 143 38.98 -8.45 -6.29
CA LEU A 143 39.15 -9.76 -6.92
C LEU A 143 40.09 -9.67 -8.11
N LYS A 144 39.93 -8.66 -8.97
CA LYS A 144 40.82 -8.43 -10.12
C LYS A 144 42.29 -8.23 -9.68
N LYS A 145 42.52 -7.44 -8.62
CA LYS A 145 43.85 -7.32 -8.01
C LYS A 145 44.40 -8.65 -7.48
N ARG A 146 43.55 -9.52 -6.94
CA ARG A 146 43.97 -10.86 -6.48
C ARG A 146 44.27 -11.78 -7.66
N GLU A 147 43.47 -11.72 -8.72
CA GLU A 147 43.72 -12.44 -9.98
C GLU A 147 45.05 -12.02 -10.58
N ASP A 148 45.34 -10.72 -10.67
CA ASP A 148 46.63 -10.20 -11.17
C ASP A 148 47.81 -10.73 -10.33
N VAL A 149 47.67 -10.76 -9.00
CA VAL A 149 48.69 -11.32 -8.09
C VAL A 149 48.85 -12.83 -8.28
N LEU A 150 47.75 -13.56 -8.45
CA LEU A 150 47.79 -14.99 -8.70
C LEU A 150 48.42 -15.30 -10.07
N LEU A 151 48.08 -14.53 -11.10
CA LEU A 151 48.65 -14.65 -12.44
C LEU A 151 50.16 -14.37 -12.43
N ALA A 152 50.61 -13.32 -11.72
CA ALA A 152 52.02 -13.06 -11.51
C ALA A 152 52.73 -14.22 -10.79
N LYS A 153 52.07 -14.84 -9.81
CA LYS A 153 52.61 -16.00 -9.08
C LYS A 153 52.67 -17.26 -9.95
N VAL A 154 51.68 -17.48 -10.82
CA VAL A 154 51.68 -18.56 -11.81
C VAL A 154 52.81 -18.37 -12.81
N ASN A 155 52.98 -17.16 -13.36
CA ASN A 155 54.08 -16.85 -14.28
C ASN A 155 55.46 -17.03 -13.64
N LEU A 156 55.61 -16.70 -12.35
CA LEU A 156 56.83 -16.96 -11.58
C LEU A 156 57.08 -18.47 -11.41
N LEU A 157 56.03 -19.24 -11.11
CA LEU A 157 56.13 -20.69 -10.99
C LEU A 157 56.46 -21.36 -12.32
N GLU A 158 55.91 -20.87 -13.44
CA GLU A 158 56.26 -21.34 -14.78
C GLU A 158 57.70 -21.02 -15.16
N LYS A 159 58.20 -19.84 -14.79
CA LYS A 159 59.61 -19.48 -14.97
C LYS A 159 60.52 -20.41 -14.15
N ASN A 160 60.20 -20.61 -12.88
CA ASN A 160 60.93 -21.54 -12.01
C ASN A 160 60.86 -22.98 -12.51
N HIS A 161 59.73 -23.39 -13.11
CA HIS A 161 59.57 -24.72 -13.70
C HIS A 161 60.45 -24.89 -14.95
N LYS A 162 60.54 -23.87 -15.81
CA LYS A 162 61.45 -23.86 -16.97
C LYS A 162 62.92 -23.89 -16.54
N GLU A 163 63.28 -23.17 -15.49
CA GLU A 163 64.63 -23.21 -14.88
C GLU A 163 64.94 -24.58 -14.27
N LEU A 164 63.98 -25.22 -13.59
CA LEU A 164 64.11 -26.59 -13.08
C LEU A 164 64.28 -27.62 -14.21
N ILE A 165 63.56 -27.46 -15.33
CA ILE A 165 63.73 -28.31 -16.52
C ILE A 165 65.13 -28.12 -17.11
N ALA A 166 65.63 -26.88 -17.22
CA ALA A 166 66.97 -26.59 -17.72
C ALA A 166 68.07 -27.16 -16.79
N LEU A 167 67.89 -27.04 -15.47
CA LEU A 167 68.79 -27.64 -14.47
C LEU A 167 68.75 -29.17 -14.51
N LYS A 168 67.57 -29.76 -14.75
CA LYS A 168 67.42 -31.21 -14.93
C LYS A 168 68.17 -31.70 -16.17
N SER A 169 68.06 -30.99 -17.30
CA SER A 169 68.81 -31.32 -18.53
C SER A 169 70.33 -31.11 -18.38
N SER A 170 70.77 -30.13 -17.58
CA SER A 170 72.18 -29.92 -17.21
C SER A 170 72.72 -31.02 -16.31
N LEU A 171 71.91 -31.47 -15.34
CA LEU A 171 72.22 -32.60 -14.45
C LEU A 171 72.24 -33.93 -15.20
N GLU A 172 71.35 -34.13 -16.18
CA GLU A 172 71.35 -35.32 -17.04
C GLU A 172 72.59 -35.37 -17.97
N LYS A 173 73.10 -34.21 -18.42
CA LYS A 173 74.39 -34.13 -19.12
C LYS A 173 75.58 -34.46 -18.20
N LYS A 174 75.62 -33.88 -16.99
CA LYS A 174 76.67 -34.19 -15.98
C LYS A 174 76.60 -35.64 -15.49
N ALA A 175 75.41 -36.23 -15.41
CA ALA A 175 75.21 -37.63 -15.05
C ALA A 175 75.74 -38.59 -16.13
N ARG A 176 75.63 -38.22 -17.42
CA ARG A 176 76.21 -38.98 -18.54
C ARG A 176 77.74 -38.87 -18.59
N GLU A 177 78.31 -37.73 -18.20
CA GLU A 177 79.77 -37.53 -18.09
C GLU A 177 80.38 -38.27 -16.87
N LEU A 178 79.66 -38.34 -15.74
CA LEU A 178 80.10 -39.08 -14.55
C LEU A 178 80.01 -40.61 -14.73
N HIS A 179 79.10 -41.10 -15.57
CA HIS A 179 78.93 -42.53 -15.83
C HIS A 179 80.11 -43.17 -16.59
N LEU A 180 80.87 -42.38 -17.35
CA LEU A 180 82.09 -42.81 -18.06
C LEU A 180 83.34 -42.84 -17.16
N ARG A 181 83.33 -42.17 -16.00
CA ARG A 181 84.46 -42.17 -15.04
C ARG A 181 84.30 -43.14 -13.87
N HIS A 182 83.12 -43.74 -13.68
CA HIS A 182 82.80 -44.56 -12.50
C HIS A 182 82.78 -46.08 -12.78
N SER A 183 83.60 -46.51 -13.73
CA SER A 183 83.89 -47.91 -14.03
C SER A 183 85.02 -48.48 -13.15
N SER A 184 85.84 -47.66 -12.48
CA SER A 184 87.16 -48.13 -12.03
C SER A 184 87.39 -48.41 -10.55
N LEU A 185 86.55 -48.07 -9.55
CA LEU A 185 86.97 -48.27 -8.15
C LEU A 185 85.84 -48.63 -7.17
N LEU A 186 85.56 -49.93 -7.05
CA LEU A 186 85.60 -50.70 -5.80
C LEU A 186 85.15 -50.07 -4.45
N LYS A 187 84.10 -49.25 -4.41
CA LYS A 187 83.38 -48.84 -3.17
C LYS A 187 81.85 -48.92 -3.33
N ARG A 188 81.35 -50.00 -3.97
CA ARG A 188 79.94 -50.16 -4.33
C ARG A 188 79.02 -50.75 -3.25
N GLU A 189 79.51 -51.04 -2.05
CA GLU A 189 78.67 -51.68 -1.02
C GLU A 189 78.08 -50.71 0.03
N GLN A 190 78.74 -49.59 0.35
CA GLN A 190 78.21 -48.60 1.31
C GLN A 190 77.31 -47.51 0.66
N VAL A 191 77.27 -47.43 -0.66
CA VAL A 191 76.46 -46.45 -1.40
C VAL A 191 75.02 -46.95 -1.59
N VAL A 192 74.82 -48.27 -1.70
CA VAL A 192 73.50 -48.91 -1.86
C VAL A 192 72.61 -48.63 -0.65
N ASP A 193 73.13 -48.77 0.57
CA ASP A 193 72.38 -48.49 1.80
C ASP A 193 71.96 -47.01 1.96
N SER A 194 72.76 -46.07 1.46
CA SER A 194 72.42 -44.63 1.50
C SER A 194 71.39 -44.25 0.44
N LEU A 195 71.47 -44.87 -0.74
CA LEU A 195 70.52 -44.66 -1.83
C LEU A 195 69.19 -45.36 -1.56
N GLU A 196 69.19 -46.53 -0.93
CA GLU A 196 67.97 -47.20 -0.45
C GLU A 196 67.27 -46.37 0.63
N ARG A 197 68.00 -45.79 1.58
CA ARG A 197 67.39 -44.88 2.58
C ARG A 197 66.81 -43.62 1.96
N GLN A 198 67.52 -43.00 1.00
CA GLN A 198 67.01 -41.84 0.27
C GLN A 198 65.82 -42.19 -0.63
N TRP A 199 65.80 -43.39 -1.20
CA TRP A 199 64.69 -43.89 -1.99
C TRP A 199 63.47 -44.17 -1.11
N LEU A 200 63.65 -44.82 0.05
CA LEU A 200 62.59 -45.05 1.03
C LEU A 200 62.01 -43.73 1.58
N GLU A 201 62.86 -42.72 1.80
CA GLU A 201 62.41 -41.40 2.27
C GLU A 201 61.67 -40.62 1.16
N LYS A 202 62.10 -40.74 -0.10
CA LYS A 202 61.37 -40.23 -1.26
C LYS A 202 60.04 -40.97 -1.44
N GLN A 203 60.01 -42.28 -1.23
CA GLN A 203 58.80 -43.10 -1.29
C GLN A 203 57.82 -42.68 -0.20
N LYS A 204 58.26 -42.48 1.05
CA LYS A 204 57.43 -41.94 2.13
C LYS A 204 56.93 -40.51 1.87
N LYS A 205 57.76 -39.65 1.24
CA LYS A 205 57.33 -38.30 0.82
C LYS A 205 56.31 -38.35 -0.32
N ILE A 206 56.46 -39.29 -1.24
CA ILE A 206 55.47 -39.54 -2.31
C ILE A 206 54.17 -40.07 -1.69
N GLU A 207 54.24 -41.02 -0.77
CA GLU A 207 53.09 -41.63 -0.10
C GLU A 207 52.32 -40.63 0.78
N THR A 208 53.02 -39.78 1.53
CA THR A 208 52.39 -38.67 2.27
C THR A 208 51.77 -37.61 1.36
N ASN A 209 52.35 -37.37 0.17
CA ASN A 209 51.75 -36.48 -0.82
C ASN A 209 50.54 -37.13 -1.51
N ILE A 210 50.58 -38.43 -1.81
CA ILE A 210 49.44 -39.20 -2.31
C ILE A 210 48.29 -39.14 -1.31
N ASN A 211 48.53 -39.42 -0.03
CA ASN A 211 47.50 -39.36 1.01
C ASN A 211 46.91 -37.95 1.17
N LYS A 212 47.73 -36.89 1.01
CA LYS A 212 47.23 -35.50 1.01
C LYS A 212 46.38 -35.21 -0.23
N LEU A 213 46.77 -35.70 -1.40
CA LEU A 213 46.00 -35.55 -2.63
C LEU A 213 44.70 -36.36 -2.60
N GLU A 214 44.70 -37.54 -1.97
CA GLU A 214 43.50 -38.33 -1.72
C GLU A 214 42.55 -37.63 -0.75
N ALA A 215 43.05 -37.06 0.35
CA ALA A 215 42.23 -36.27 1.26
C ALA A 215 41.64 -35.01 0.59
N ILE A 216 42.41 -34.36 -0.30
CA ILE A 216 41.91 -33.24 -1.12
C ILE A 216 40.84 -33.75 -2.09
N ARG A 217 41.07 -34.89 -2.76
CA ARG A 217 40.13 -35.51 -3.69
C ARG A 217 38.82 -35.86 -3.00
N GLU A 218 38.86 -36.52 -1.84
CA GLU A 218 37.69 -36.84 -1.02
C GLU A 218 36.94 -35.57 -0.59
N SER A 219 37.67 -34.54 -0.16
CA SER A 219 37.07 -33.23 0.17
C SER A 219 36.40 -32.57 -1.04
N THR A 220 37.00 -32.67 -2.23
CA THR A 220 36.40 -32.14 -3.46
C THR A 220 35.21 -32.96 -3.93
N ASP A 221 35.24 -34.28 -3.77
CA ASP A 221 34.13 -35.18 -4.12
C ASP A 221 32.93 -34.97 -3.17
N GLN A 222 33.19 -34.71 -1.89
CA GLN A 222 32.16 -34.29 -0.91
C GLN A 222 31.50 -32.98 -1.34
N LYS A 223 32.30 -31.94 -1.65
CA LYS A 223 31.80 -30.64 -2.13
C LYS A 223 31.05 -30.76 -3.47
N LEU A 224 31.45 -31.68 -4.33
CA LEU A 224 30.75 -31.99 -5.58
C LEU A 224 29.38 -32.64 -5.33
N LYS A 225 29.28 -33.55 -4.35
CA LYS A 225 28.00 -34.14 -3.94
C LYS A 225 27.07 -33.08 -3.36
N GLU A 226 27.56 -32.20 -2.50
CA GLU A 226 26.79 -31.07 -1.95
C GLU A 226 26.30 -30.13 -3.05
N ARG A 227 27.16 -29.76 -4.01
CA ARG A 227 26.78 -28.95 -5.16
C ARG A 227 25.73 -29.62 -6.05
N LYS A 228 25.79 -30.95 -6.23
CA LYS A 228 24.78 -31.71 -6.99
C LYS A 228 23.42 -31.78 -6.28
N VAL A 229 23.38 -31.67 -4.96
CA VAL A 229 22.12 -31.56 -4.21
C VAL A 229 21.54 -30.17 -4.39
N LEU A 230 22.35 -29.12 -4.19
CA LEU A 230 21.93 -27.73 -4.41
C LEU A 230 21.43 -27.48 -5.85
N LEU A 231 22.10 -28.04 -6.85
CA LEU A 231 21.66 -27.96 -8.25
C LEU A 231 20.27 -28.60 -8.46
N ARG A 232 19.99 -29.74 -7.83
CA ARG A 232 18.67 -30.39 -7.90
C ARG A 232 17.58 -29.56 -7.23
N ASP A 233 17.90 -28.88 -6.14
CA ASP A 233 16.93 -28.01 -5.45
C ASP A 233 16.66 -26.74 -6.26
N ILE A 234 17.70 -26.13 -6.85
CA ILE A 234 17.57 -25.00 -7.78
C ILE A 234 16.75 -25.40 -9.02
N GLU A 235 16.95 -26.59 -9.58
CA GLU A 235 16.15 -27.09 -10.72
C GLU A 235 14.67 -27.28 -10.35
N LYS A 236 14.36 -27.72 -9.13
CA LYS A 236 12.98 -27.81 -8.64
C LYS A 236 12.34 -26.43 -8.47
N GLU A 237 13.07 -25.48 -7.89
CA GLU A 237 12.60 -24.09 -7.77
C GLU A 237 12.38 -23.44 -9.13
N ALA A 238 13.30 -23.65 -10.09
CA ALA A 238 13.15 -23.15 -11.46
C ALA A 238 11.87 -23.69 -12.13
N LYS A 239 11.58 -24.99 -11.99
CA LYS A 239 10.34 -25.60 -12.51
C LYS A 239 9.07 -25.04 -11.85
N LEU A 240 9.12 -24.73 -10.55
CA LEU A 240 8.01 -24.08 -9.85
C LEU A 240 7.79 -22.65 -10.35
N ILE A 241 8.87 -21.91 -10.57
CA ILE A 241 8.83 -20.55 -11.13
C ILE A 241 8.27 -20.57 -12.56
N GLU A 242 8.72 -21.50 -13.40
CA GLU A 242 8.18 -21.67 -14.76
C GLU A 242 6.68 -21.95 -14.76
N ALA A 243 6.20 -22.84 -13.88
CA ALA A 243 4.78 -23.13 -13.75
C ALA A 243 3.97 -21.90 -13.30
N ASP A 244 4.52 -21.08 -12.41
CA ASP A 244 3.89 -19.84 -11.97
C ASP A 244 3.89 -18.74 -13.04
N ILE A 245 4.93 -18.67 -13.89
CA ILE A 245 4.96 -17.80 -15.07
C ILE A 245 3.85 -18.23 -16.04
N LEU A 246 3.74 -19.53 -16.36
CA LEU A 246 2.69 -20.12 -17.21
C LEU A 246 1.28 -19.74 -16.73
N LYS A 247 1.04 -19.81 -15.41
CA LYS A 247 -0.24 -19.39 -14.79
C LYS A 247 -0.49 -17.89 -14.93
N LYS A 248 0.54 -17.06 -14.76
CA LYS A 248 0.42 -15.60 -14.92
C LYS A 248 0.19 -15.20 -16.36
N GLU A 249 0.84 -15.84 -17.34
CA GLU A 249 0.63 -15.60 -18.77
C GLU A 249 -0.80 -15.91 -19.20
N ASN A 250 -1.37 -17.04 -18.73
CA ASN A 250 -2.76 -17.37 -19.01
C ASN A 250 -3.76 -16.37 -18.40
N LYS A 251 -3.47 -15.87 -17.18
CA LYS A 251 -4.25 -14.78 -16.57
C LYS A 251 -4.14 -13.47 -17.36
N LEU A 252 -2.95 -13.18 -17.90
CA LEU A 252 -2.72 -11.97 -18.68
C LEU A 252 -3.42 -12.04 -20.05
N LYS A 253 -3.46 -13.23 -20.66
CA LYS A 253 -4.23 -13.50 -21.88
C LYS A 253 -5.74 -13.27 -21.68
N THR A 254 -6.30 -13.82 -20.60
CA THR A 254 -7.73 -13.60 -20.27
C THR A 254 -8.05 -12.13 -19.99
N GLN A 255 -7.19 -11.43 -19.25
CA GLN A 255 -7.34 -9.98 -19.03
C GLN A 255 -7.24 -9.16 -20.34
N LYS A 256 -6.40 -9.59 -21.28
CA LYS A 256 -6.26 -8.93 -22.60
C LYS A 256 -7.54 -9.10 -23.43
N ASP A 257 -8.16 -10.27 -23.40
CA ASP A 257 -9.42 -10.54 -24.09
C ASP A 257 -10.59 -9.75 -23.46
N GLU A 258 -10.62 -9.60 -22.13
CA GLU A 258 -11.57 -8.73 -21.44
C GLU A 258 -11.38 -7.24 -21.80
N LEU A 259 -10.14 -6.77 -21.87
CA LEU A 259 -9.82 -5.41 -22.32
C LEU A 259 -10.27 -5.17 -23.76
N LEU A 260 -10.14 -6.16 -24.65
CA LEU A 260 -10.61 -6.07 -26.02
C LEU A 260 -12.15 -5.91 -26.06
N LYS A 261 -12.88 -6.70 -25.26
CA LYS A 261 -14.34 -6.57 -25.12
C LYS A 261 -14.75 -5.20 -24.57
N ILE A 262 -14.03 -4.67 -23.59
CA ILE A 262 -14.29 -3.32 -23.04
C ILE A 262 -14.04 -2.26 -24.11
N LYS A 263 -12.96 -2.39 -24.90
CA LYS A 263 -12.65 -1.48 -26.00
C LYS A 263 -13.78 -1.46 -27.05
N ASP A 264 -14.32 -2.62 -27.41
CA ASP A 264 -15.45 -2.73 -28.35
C ASP A 264 -16.75 -2.16 -27.78
N MET A 265 -16.99 -2.28 -26.47
CA MET A 265 -18.13 -1.62 -25.82
C MET A 265 -17.97 -0.10 -25.83
N LEU A 266 -16.76 0.42 -25.61
CA LEU A 266 -16.47 1.85 -25.62
C LEU A 266 -16.61 2.45 -27.02
N THR A 267 -16.18 1.76 -28.08
CA THR A 267 -16.39 2.22 -29.46
C THR A 267 -17.88 2.26 -29.83
N LYS A 268 -18.66 1.25 -29.43
CA LYS A 268 -20.13 1.28 -29.58
C LYS A 268 -20.77 2.45 -28.85
N ARG A 269 -20.38 2.69 -27.59
CA ARG A 269 -20.89 3.80 -26.76
C ARG A 269 -20.53 5.17 -27.35
N LYS A 270 -19.33 5.30 -27.91
CA LYS A 270 -18.86 6.52 -28.58
C LYS A 270 -19.72 6.81 -29.81
N ASN A 271 -19.98 5.81 -30.66
CA ASN A 271 -20.83 5.96 -31.84
C ASN A 271 -22.28 6.32 -31.45
N GLU A 272 -22.80 5.81 -30.32
CA GLU A 272 -24.11 6.23 -29.79
C GLU A 272 -24.11 7.68 -29.32
N LEU A 273 -23.05 8.13 -28.64
CA LEU A 273 -22.87 9.51 -28.22
C LEU A 273 -22.84 10.46 -29.43
N ASP A 274 -22.08 10.11 -30.46
CA ASP A 274 -21.99 10.92 -31.70
C ASP A 274 -23.38 11.03 -32.38
N LYS A 275 -24.16 9.93 -32.40
CA LYS A 275 -25.55 9.95 -32.89
C LYS A 275 -26.46 10.85 -32.04
N GLN A 276 -26.33 10.81 -30.72
CA GLN A 276 -27.13 11.66 -29.82
C GLN A 276 -26.75 13.14 -29.96
N GLN A 277 -25.46 13.44 -30.15
CA GLN A 277 -24.96 14.79 -30.33
C GLN A 277 -25.46 15.39 -31.65
N ALA A 278 -25.42 14.64 -32.74
CA ALA A 278 -26.03 15.05 -34.01
C ALA A 278 -27.55 15.29 -33.90
N LEU A 279 -28.24 14.50 -33.07
CA LEU A 279 -29.68 14.67 -32.83
C LEU A 279 -29.99 15.93 -32.01
N LEU A 280 -29.12 16.28 -31.06
CA LEU A 280 -29.21 17.52 -30.28
C LEU A 280 -28.94 18.76 -31.16
N GLU A 281 -27.95 18.71 -32.05
CA GLU A 281 -27.68 19.78 -33.01
C GLU A 281 -28.87 20.03 -33.95
N LYS A 282 -29.50 18.97 -34.47
CA LYS A 282 -30.74 19.10 -35.25
C LYS A 282 -31.85 19.80 -34.45
N LYS A 283 -32.06 19.39 -33.19
CA LYS A 283 -33.07 20.02 -32.32
C LYS A 283 -32.73 21.47 -31.98
N ALA A 284 -31.45 21.80 -31.80
CA ALA A 284 -31.01 23.17 -31.56
C ALA A 284 -31.26 24.07 -32.79
N GLN A 285 -31.00 23.57 -34.00
CA GLN A 285 -31.32 24.28 -35.25
C GLN A 285 -32.85 24.48 -35.41
N GLU A 286 -33.67 23.49 -35.05
CA GLU A 286 -35.14 23.63 -35.06
C GLU A 286 -35.63 24.66 -34.03
N LEU A 287 -35.03 24.71 -32.84
CA LEU A 287 -35.35 25.71 -31.83
C LEU A 287 -34.97 27.12 -32.28
N SER A 288 -33.79 27.28 -32.88
CA SER A 288 -33.34 28.56 -33.46
C SER A 288 -34.30 29.05 -34.56
N LYS A 289 -34.79 28.14 -35.43
CA LYS A 289 -35.82 28.46 -36.42
C LYS A 289 -37.15 28.86 -35.77
N LYS A 290 -37.55 28.21 -34.66
CA LYS A 290 -38.78 28.56 -33.94
C LYS A 290 -38.66 29.90 -33.20
N GLU A 291 -37.50 30.21 -32.65
CA GLU A 291 -37.21 31.51 -32.03
C GLU A 291 -37.27 32.66 -33.04
N SER A 292 -36.72 32.47 -34.25
CA SER A 292 -36.80 33.51 -35.29
C SER A 292 -38.25 33.75 -35.76
N ILE A 293 -39.07 32.70 -35.84
CA ILE A 293 -40.51 32.81 -36.11
C ILE A 293 -41.23 33.57 -34.97
N LEU A 294 -40.93 33.26 -33.71
CA LEU A 294 -41.48 33.96 -32.54
C LEU A 294 -41.10 35.44 -32.52
N LYS A 295 -39.83 35.77 -32.78
CA LYS A 295 -39.35 37.17 -32.85
C LYS A 295 -40.06 37.97 -33.95
N ASN A 296 -40.35 37.35 -35.09
CA ASN A 296 -41.10 37.99 -36.17
C ASN A 296 -42.59 38.13 -35.83
N ALA A 297 -43.18 37.16 -35.12
CA ALA A 297 -44.54 37.26 -34.61
C ALA A 297 -44.67 38.38 -33.57
N GLU A 298 -43.72 38.50 -32.62
CA GLU A 298 -43.67 39.57 -31.62
C GLU A 298 -43.58 40.96 -32.28
N LYS A 299 -42.73 41.11 -33.30
CA LYS A 299 -42.66 42.36 -34.08
C LYS A 299 -44.01 42.68 -34.74
N SER A 300 -44.66 41.69 -35.35
CA SER A 300 -46.01 41.83 -35.94
C SER A 300 -47.08 42.24 -34.92
N TRP A 301 -47.04 41.65 -33.71
CA TRP A 301 -47.94 42.01 -32.62
C TRP A 301 -47.68 43.42 -32.08
N ALA A 302 -46.42 43.83 -31.92
CA ALA A 302 -46.06 45.17 -31.50
C ALA A 302 -46.54 46.26 -32.50
N THR A 303 -46.50 45.97 -33.80
CA THR A 303 -47.04 46.87 -34.83
C THR A 303 -48.57 46.95 -34.78
N LYS A 304 -49.25 45.83 -34.53
CA LYS A 304 -50.71 45.80 -34.32
C LYS A 304 -51.13 46.53 -33.05
N GLU A 305 -50.37 46.40 -31.98
CA GLU A 305 -50.62 47.05 -30.70
C GLU A 305 -50.48 48.57 -30.81
N ARG A 306 -49.43 49.08 -31.47
CA ARG A 306 -49.28 50.52 -31.79
C ARG A 306 -50.41 51.05 -32.68
N SER A 307 -50.85 50.27 -33.67
CA SER A 307 -52.00 50.60 -34.51
C SER A 307 -53.30 50.73 -33.70
N MET A 308 -53.53 49.84 -32.74
CA MET A 308 -54.70 49.91 -31.86
C MET A 308 -54.61 51.06 -30.84
N GLN A 309 -53.43 51.34 -30.30
CA GLN A 309 -53.21 52.51 -29.43
C GLN A 309 -53.44 53.83 -30.17
N ASN A 310 -52.98 53.95 -31.41
CA ASN A 310 -53.25 55.13 -32.24
C ASN A 310 -54.75 55.29 -32.55
N LYS A 311 -55.47 54.20 -32.81
CA LYS A 311 -56.93 54.23 -32.99
C LYS A 311 -57.66 54.65 -31.72
N LEU A 312 -57.21 54.18 -30.55
CA LEU A 312 -57.72 54.61 -29.24
C LEU A 312 -57.51 56.11 -29.00
N ALA A 313 -56.32 56.63 -29.31
CA ALA A 313 -56.02 58.06 -29.17
C ALA A 313 -56.87 58.95 -30.10
N VAL A 314 -57.14 58.49 -31.33
CA VAL A 314 -58.03 59.19 -32.28
C VAL A 314 -59.48 59.17 -31.78
N LEU A 315 -59.95 58.04 -31.27
CA LEU A 315 -61.30 57.93 -30.68
C LEU A 315 -61.46 58.79 -29.43
N GLN A 316 -60.42 58.89 -28.59
CA GLN A 316 -60.41 59.77 -27.42
C GLN A 316 -60.51 61.25 -27.82
N LYS A 317 -59.76 61.70 -28.83
CA LYS A 317 -59.89 63.07 -29.37
C LYS A 317 -61.25 63.35 -30.01
N ALA A 318 -61.85 62.36 -30.67
CA ALA A 318 -63.20 62.51 -31.25
C ALA A 318 -64.28 62.66 -30.17
N ILE A 319 -64.13 61.95 -29.03
CA ILE A 319 -65.03 62.08 -27.87
C ILE A 319 -64.85 63.45 -27.20
N GLU A 320 -63.62 63.98 -27.13
CA GLU A 320 -63.33 65.31 -26.59
C GLU A 320 -64.00 66.42 -27.42
N ASN A 321 -63.90 66.34 -28.76
CA ASN A 321 -64.49 67.33 -29.65
C ASN A 321 -66.04 67.28 -29.67
N ALA A 322 -66.64 66.09 -29.57
CA ALA A 322 -68.09 65.95 -29.46
C ALA A 322 -68.67 66.51 -28.14
N LYS A 323 -67.85 66.58 -27.08
CA LYS A 323 -68.24 67.24 -25.82
C LYS A 323 -68.27 68.76 -25.95
N ILE A 324 -67.31 69.35 -26.69
CA ILE A 324 -67.20 70.80 -26.87
C ILE A 324 -68.38 71.37 -27.67
N GLU A 325 -68.88 70.64 -28.68
CA GLU A 325 -70.08 71.07 -29.44
C GLU A 325 -71.37 71.00 -28.61
N LYS A 326 -71.54 69.96 -27.77
CA LYS A 326 -72.70 69.86 -26.88
C LYS A 326 -72.75 70.92 -25.79
N VAL A 327 -71.60 71.46 -25.36
CA VAL A 327 -71.53 72.52 -24.35
C VAL A 327 -72.10 73.85 -24.88
N LYS A 328 -71.88 74.17 -26.16
CA LYS A 328 -72.39 75.40 -26.78
C LYS A 328 -73.92 75.43 -26.95
N GLU A 329 -74.57 74.28 -27.07
CA GLU A 329 -76.04 74.18 -27.08
C GLU A 329 -76.65 74.30 -25.67
N LEU A 330 -75.93 73.85 -24.64
CA LEU A 330 -76.39 73.87 -23.25
C LEU A 330 -76.27 75.25 -22.59
N GLU A 331 -75.33 76.10 -23.00
CA GLU A 331 -75.16 77.48 -22.49
C GLU A 331 -76.37 78.41 -22.75
N LYS A 332 -77.18 78.13 -23.78
CA LYS A 332 -78.43 78.88 -24.05
C LYS A 332 -79.56 78.50 -23.09
N LEU A 333 -79.58 77.27 -22.59
CA LEU A 333 -80.57 76.78 -21.62
C LEU A 333 -80.19 77.11 -20.16
N ASP A 334 -78.89 77.24 -19.88
CA ASP A 334 -78.34 77.47 -18.54
C ASP A 334 -78.70 78.85 -17.93
N LYS A 335 -78.96 79.88 -18.75
CA LYS A 335 -79.39 81.21 -18.28
C LYS A 335 -80.78 81.22 -17.63
N GLN A 336 -81.66 80.26 -17.94
CA GLN A 336 -83.02 80.19 -17.38
C GLN A 336 -83.12 79.35 -16.10
N ILE A 337 -82.13 78.47 -15.86
CA ILE A 337 -82.14 77.51 -14.76
C ILE A 337 -81.32 78.02 -13.55
N LYS A 338 -80.34 78.90 -13.78
CA LYS A 338 -79.45 79.48 -12.75
C LYS A 338 -80.15 80.16 -11.57
N ALA A 339 -81.35 80.74 -11.75
CA ALA A 339 -82.05 81.42 -10.65
C ALA A 339 -82.68 80.49 -9.59
N LYS A 340 -82.74 79.16 -9.81
CA LYS A 340 -83.47 78.24 -8.90
C LYS A 340 -82.62 77.13 -8.27
N ILE A 341 -81.37 76.92 -8.67
CA ILE A 341 -80.54 75.77 -8.21
C ILE A 341 -79.51 76.16 -7.13
N GLU A 342 -79.19 77.45 -7.00
CA GLU A 342 -78.04 77.93 -6.20
C GLU A 342 -78.12 77.66 -4.69
N SER A 343 -79.30 77.35 -4.12
CA SER A 343 -79.41 77.09 -2.67
C SER A 343 -79.35 75.62 -2.23
N LYS A 344 -79.37 74.63 -3.14
CA LYS A 344 -79.44 73.20 -2.75
C LYS A 344 -78.34 72.25 -3.27
N SER A 345 -77.45 72.69 -4.17
CA SER A 345 -76.44 71.82 -4.82
C SER A 345 -75.14 71.60 -4.00
N GLY A 346 -74.72 72.59 -3.19
CA GLY A 346 -73.38 72.60 -2.58
C GLY A 346 -73.09 71.52 -1.53
N LYS A 347 -74.12 70.89 -0.93
CA LYS A 347 -73.92 69.87 0.12
C LYS A 347 -73.81 68.43 -0.38
N ILE A 348 -74.21 68.14 -1.63
CA ILE A 348 -74.24 66.75 -2.15
C ILE A 348 -72.92 66.36 -2.83
N GLN A 349 -72.25 67.29 -3.53
CA GLN A 349 -71.02 66.99 -4.28
C GLN A 349 -69.78 66.67 -3.42
N THR A 350 -69.77 67.09 -2.16
CA THR A 350 -68.65 66.86 -1.23
C THR A 350 -68.65 65.43 -0.68
N LEU A 351 -69.83 64.81 -0.53
CA LEU A 351 -69.98 63.45 0.00
C LEU A 351 -69.69 62.38 -1.08
N ASP A 352 -70.05 62.62 -2.34
CA ASP A 352 -69.79 61.66 -3.44
C ASP A 352 -68.28 61.48 -3.75
N LYS A 353 -67.49 62.55 -3.61
CA LYS A 353 -66.03 62.49 -3.81
C LYS A 353 -65.32 61.69 -2.70
N GLN A 354 -65.84 61.71 -1.47
CA GLN A 354 -65.28 60.94 -0.35
C GLN A 354 -65.63 59.44 -0.46
N ILE A 355 -66.84 59.10 -0.92
CA ILE A 355 -67.26 57.71 -1.15
C ILE A 355 -66.46 57.05 -2.29
N ALA A 356 -66.21 57.77 -3.39
CA ALA A 356 -65.42 57.24 -4.52
C ALA A 356 -63.95 56.96 -4.15
N ALA A 357 -63.35 57.79 -3.29
CA ALA A 357 -62.00 57.60 -2.78
C ALA A 357 -61.90 56.41 -1.80
N ALA A 358 -62.89 56.27 -0.90
CA ALA A 358 -62.95 55.14 0.02
C ALA A 358 -63.18 53.80 -0.70
N THR A 359 -64.03 53.78 -1.73
CA THR A 359 -64.33 52.56 -2.52
C THR A 359 -63.12 52.08 -3.34
N SER A 360 -62.28 53.01 -3.82
CA SER A 360 -61.05 52.68 -4.55
C SER A 360 -59.98 52.10 -3.62
N LYS A 361 -59.79 52.67 -2.42
CA LYS A 361 -58.90 52.12 -1.38
C LYS A 361 -59.35 50.75 -0.88
N LEU A 362 -60.66 50.50 -0.78
CA LEU A 362 -61.21 49.19 -0.41
C LEU A 362 -60.91 48.10 -1.45
N LYS A 363 -60.98 48.42 -2.75
CA LYS A 363 -60.61 47.47 -3.81
C LYS A 363 -59.12 47.12 -3.80
N GLU A 364 -58.26 48.10 -3.51
CA GLU A 364 -56.81 47.93 -3.48
C GLU A 364 -56.36 47.06 -2.29
N THR A 365 -56.88 47.37 -1.09
CA THR A 365 -56.68 46.55 0.12
C THR A 365 -57.24 45.13 -0.02
N THR A 366 -58.38 44.95 -0.69
CA THR A 366 -58.95 43.61 -0.96
C THR A 366 -58.06 42.79 -1.90
N GLN A 367 -57.43 43.42 -2.89
CA GLN A 367 -56.46 42.76 -3.78
C GLN A 367 -55.17 42.41 -3.04
N GLN A 368 -54.68 43.28 -2.15
CA GLN A 368 -53.51 43.01 -1.29
C GLN A 368 -53.78 41.87 -0.30
N ILE A 369 -54.97 41.77 0.29
CA ILE A 369 -55.34 40.65 1.17
C ILE A 369 -55.36 39.33 0.38
N ALA A 370 -55.81 39.35 -0.88
CA ALA A 370 -55.84 38.16 -1.73
C ALA A 370 -54.44 37.70 -2.18
N SER A 371 -53.46 38.60 -2.35
CA SER A 371 -52.07 38.23 -2.61
C SER A 371 -51.40 37.67 -1.35
N MET A 372 -51.57 38.33 -0.20
CA MET A 372 -51.03 37.86 1.08
C MET A 372 -51.57 36.47 1.48
N LYS A 373 -52.86 36.18 1.24
CA LYS A 373 -53.42 34.83 1.46
C LYS A 373 -52.77 33.76 0.58
N LYS A 374 -52.38 34.09 -0.65
CA LYS A 374 -51.69 33.14 -1.55
C LYS A 374 -50.26 32.90 -1.12
N GLU A 375 -49.56 33.94 -0.66
CA GLU A 375 -48.20 33.83 -0.13
C GLU A 375 -48.18 33.00 1.16
N LEU A 376 -49.11 33.26 2.09
CA LEU A 376 -49.23 32.49 3.33
C LEU A 376 -49.59 31.01 3.09
N SER A 377 -50.32 30.71 2.01
CA SER A 377 -50.57 29.33 1.57
C SER A 377 -49.33 28.66 0.96
N ARG A 378 -48.45 29.42 0.30
CA ARG A 378 -47.19 28.91 -0.24
C ARG A 378 -46.19 28.64 0.87
N GLU A 379 -46.03 29.56 1.81
CA GLU A 379 -45.14 29.41 2.97
C GLU A 379 -45.54 28.22 3.85
N LYS A 380 -46.84 28.01 4.11
CA LYS A 380 -47.31 26.80 4.81
C LYS A 380 -46.95 25.50 4.09
N SER A 381 -46.95 25.49 2.75
CA SER A 381 -46.58 24.31 1.97
C SER A 381 -45.06 24.07 1.96
N GLU A 382 -44.26 25.13 1.96
CA GLU A 382 -42.80 25.06 2.07
C GLU A 382 -42.36 24.62 3.47
N PHE A 383 -42.96 25.18 4.53
CA PHE A 383 -42.72 24.76 5.91
C PHE A 383 -42.99 23.26 6.12
N LYS A 384 -44.03 22.71 5.49
CA LYS A 384 -44.33 21.27 5.54
C LYS A 384 -43.29 20.42 4.79
N LYS A 385 -42.74 20.92 3.68
CA LYS A 385 -41.63 20.26 2.96
C LYS A 385 -40.33 20.29 3.78
N ASP A 386 -40.04 21.41 4.43
CA ASP A 386 -38.82 21.56 5.22
C ASP A 386 -38.88 20.75 6.53
N LYS A 387 -40.06 20.65 7.17
CA LYS A 387 -40.27 19.73 8.30
C LYS A 387 -39.97 18.27 7.94
N LEU A 388 -40.37 17.83 6.74
CA LEU A 388 -40.07 16.47 6.24
C LEU A 388 -38.59 16.27 5.89
N LYS A 389 -37.89 17.32 5.41
CA LYS A 389 -36.44 17.27 5.20
C LYS A 389 -35.69 17.15 6.52
N ILE A 390 -36.08 17.92 7.54
CA ILE A 390 -35.48 17.87 8.88
C ILE A 390 -35.66 16.47 9.48
N GLN A 391 -36.84 15.85 9.38
CA GLN A 391 -37.05 14.48 9.85
C GLN A 391 -36.16 13.45 9.15
N LYS A 392 -35.95 13.57 7.82
CA LYS A 392 -35.04 12.69 7.08
C LYS A 392 -33.58 12.89 7.45
N ILE A 393 -33.18 14.13 7.72
CA ILE A 393 -31.82 14.46 8.17
C ILE A 393 -31.57 13.89 9.57
N ASN A 394 -32.53 13.99 10.48
CA ASN A 394 -32.42 13.42 11.82
C ASN A 394 -32.31 11.89 11.79
N ALA A 395 -33.11 11.20 10.99
CA ALA A 395 -33.00 9.75 10.82
C ALA A 395 -31.63 9.33 10.25
N SER A 396 -31.07 10.10 9.31
CA SER A 396 -29.71 9.89 8.80
C SER A 396 -28.63 10.19 9.85
N PHE A 397 -28.89 11.05 10.83
CA PHE A 397 -27.97 11.36 11.92
C PHE A 397 -27.91 10.20 12.92
N GLU A 398 -29.07 9.66 13.30
CA GLU A 398 -29.16 8.48 14.20
C GLU A 398 -28.47 7.23 13.60
N GLU A 399 -28.62 6.98 12.29
CA GLU A 399 -27.88 5.90 11.62
C GLU A 399 -26.37 6.10 11.67
N ARG A 400 -25.90 7.34 11.48
CA ARG A 400 -24.47 7.68 11.54
C ARG A 400 -23.91 7.57 12.96
N GLU A 401 -24.68 7.93 13.98
CA GLU A 401 -24.29 7.75 15.37
C GLU A 401 -24.10 6.27 15.72
N LYS A 402 -25.00 5.40 15.23
CA LYS A 402 -24.83 3.94 15.36
C LYS A 402 -23.56 3.45 14.65
N THR A 403 -23.29 3.93 13.43
CA THR A 403 -22.07 3.53 12.71
C THR A 403 -20.80 4.02 13.42
N ILE A 404 -20.83 5.22 14.00
CA ILE A 404 -19.70 5.75 14.79
C ILE A 404 -19.46 4.90 16.04
N ALA A 405 -20.51 4.44 16.73
CA ALA A 405 -20.38 3.54 17.87
C ALA A 405 -19.76 2.19 17.45
N GLU A 406 -20.21 1.59 16.35
CA GLU A 406 -19.64 0.35 15.80
C GLU A 406 -18.15 0.51 15.43
N TYR A 407 -17.77 1.65 14.85
CA TYR A 407 -16.38 1.93 14.53
C TYR A 407 -15.51 2.14 15.79
N LYS A 408 -16.03 2.76 16.84
CA LYS A 408 -15.33 2.88 18.12
C LYS A 408 -15.05 1.51 18.75
N ASP A 409 -16.02 0.61 18.72
CA ASP A 409 -15.86 -0.76 19.24
C ASP A 409 -14.84 -1.58 18.42
N LEU A 410 -14.84 -1.42 17.09
CA LEU A 410 -13.84 -2.05 16.22
C LEU A 410 -12.44 -1.52 16.49
N LEU A 411 -12.31 -0.22 16.74
CA LEU A 411 -11.04 0.42 17.05
C LEU A 411 -10.47 -0.10 18.38
N ALA A 412 -11.29 -0.18 19.43
CA ALA A 412 -10.92 -0.74 20.72
C ALA A 412 -10.49 -2.22 20.62
N LYS A 413 -11.15 -3.02 19.78
CA LYS A 413 -10.74 -4.42 19.52
C LYS A 413 -9.39 -4.51 18.80
N LYS A 414 -9.13 -3.60 17.86
CA LYS A 414 -7.85 -3.55 17.13
C LYS A 414 -6.70 -3.08 18.02
N GLU A 415 -6.94 -2.11 18.91
CA GLU A 415 -5.95 -1.64 19.88
C GLU A 415 -5.54 -2.75 20.85
N LYS A 416 -6.49 -3.53 21.38
CA LYS A 416 -6.18 -4.71 22.22
C LYS A 416 -5.34 -5.74 21.47
N LEU A 417 -5.72 -6.05 20.22
CA LEU A 417 -4.97 -7.01 19.41
C LEU A 417 -3.55 -6.52 19.08
N LEU A 418 -3.35 -5.21 18.99
CA LEU A 418 -2.03 -4.61 18.77
C LEU A 418 -1.16 -4.72 20.03
N GLN A 419 -1.71 -4.44 21.21
CA GLN A 419 -1.03 -4.67 22.49
C GLN A 419 -0.64 -6.14 22.71
N ASP A 420 -1.52 -7.09 22.35
CA ASP A 420 -1.20 -8.52 22.46
C ASP A 420 -0.04 -8.90 21.53
N LYS A 421 0.01 -8.32 20.33
CA LYS A 421 1.12 -8.53 19.38
C LYS A 421 2.43 -7.89 19.83
N GLU A 422 2.38 -6.72 20.46
CA GLU A 422 3.57 -6.10 21.07
C GLU A 422 4.15 -6.98 22.17
N ARG A 423 3.30 -7.57 23.03
CA ARG A 423 3.74 -8.53 24.05
C ARG A 423 4.34 -9.81 23.46
N ASP A 424 3.78 -10.33 22.37
CA ASP A 424 4.33 -11.49 21.67
C ASP A 424 5.74 -11.18 21.11
N ILE A 425 5.92 -9.99 20.53
CA ILE A 425 7.23 -9.53 20.03
C ILE A 425 8.24 -9.45 21.17
N GLU A 426 7.89 -8.82 22.28
CA GLU A 426 8.77 -8.69 23.45
C GLU A 426 9.22 -10.06 24.00
N LYS A 427 8.30 -11.04 24.06
CA LYS A 427 8.66 -12.42 24.41
C LYS A 427 9.65 -13.04 23.43
N THR A 428 9.44 -12.87 22.13
CA THR A 428 10.35 -13.42 21.12
C THR A 428 11.73 -12.75 21.15
N GLU A 429 11.81 -11.46 21.47
CA GLU A 429 13.09 -10.76 21.63
C GLU A 429 13.89 -11.29 22.83
N LEU A 430 13.21 -11.55 23.96
CA LEU A 430 13.83 -12.18 25.13
C LEU A 430 14.33 -13.61 24.81
N ASP A 431 13.55 -14.41 24.10
CA ASP A 431 13.94 -15.76 23.66
C ASP A 431 15.16 -15.74 22.72
N VAL A 432 15.22 -14.78 21.79
CA VAL A 432 16.36 -14.60 20.89
C VAL A 432 17.60 -14.18 21.69
N LYS A 433 17.47 -13.28 22.66
CA LYS A 433 18.56 -12.86 23.53
C LYS A 433 19.11 -14.04 24.33
N HIS A 434 18.25 -14.85 24.93
CA HIS A 434 18.65 -16.05 25.67
C HIS A 434 19.38 -17.07 24.77
N LYS A 435 18.86 -17.32 23.56
CA LYS A 435 19.54 -18.21 22.60
C LYS A 435 20.92 -17.69 22.17
N ASN A 436 21.08 -16.39 21.99
CA ASN A 436 22.36 -15.77 21.65
C ASN A 436 23.38 -15.88 22.79
N GLU A 437 22.96 -15.73 24.04
CA GLU A 437 23.80 -15.96 25.21
C GLU A 437 24.30 -17.42 25.25
N LEU A 438 23.40 -18.37 25.00
CA LEU A 438 23.69 -19.81 24.99
C LEU A 438 24.65 -20.20 23.84
N ILE A 439 24.53 -19.57 22.68
CA ILE A 439 25.49 -19.71 21.56
C ILE A 439 26.86 -19.16 21.96
N THR A 440 26.90 -18.00 22.61
CA THR A 440 28.16 -17.36 23.04
C THR A 440 28.91 -18.24 24.05
N GLU A 441 28.18 -18.87 24.97
CA GLU A 441 28.75 -19.82 25.93
C GLU A 441 29.30 -21.08 25.24
N LYS A 442 28.56 -21.64 24.28
CA LYS A 442 29.03 -22.77 23.47
C LYS A 442 30.30 -22.43 22.67
N LEU A 443 30.38 -21.23 22.11
CA LEU A 443 31.58 -20.75 21.39
C LEU A 443 32.79 -20.61 22.31
N LYS A 444 32.61 -20.11 23.55
CA LYS A 444 33.69 -20.08 24.55
C LYS A 444 34.19 -21.49 24.88
N ASN A 445 33.27 -22.44 25.04
CA ASN A 445 33.62 -23.84 25.31
C ASN A 445 34.39 -24.47 24.14
N ILE A 446 33.95 -24.26 22.91
CA ILE A 446 34.67 -24.72 21.70
C ILE A 446 36.09 -24.13 21.67
N THR A 447 36.23 -22.83 21.90
CA THR A 447 37.53 -22.14 21.92
C THR A 447 38.47 -22.73 22.98
N ASN A 448 37.94 -23.07 24.15
CA ASN A 448 38.71 -23.72 25.21
C ASN A 448 39.11 -25.16 24.84
N THR A 449 38.24 -25.92 24.18
CA THR A 449 38.59 -27.26 23.67
C THR A 449 39.63 -27.21 22.56
N GLU A 450 39.56 -26.24 21.66
CA GLU A 450 40.57 -26.04 20.62
C GLU A 450 41.95 -25.74 21.21
N LYS A 451 42.02 -24.93 22.28
CA LYS A 451 43.27 -24.68 23.02
C LYS A 451 43.83 -25.97 23.60
N LYS A 452 43.00 -26.77 24.29
CA LYS A 452 43.42 -28.07 24.86
C LYS A 452 43.95 -29.01 23.79
N ILE A 453 43.27 -29.11 22.64
CA ILE A 453 43.72 -29.93 21.51
C ILE A 453 45.06 -29.44 20.96
N LYS A 454 45.27 -28.12 20.84
CA LYS A 454 46.55 -27.56 20.40
C LYS A 454 47.70 -27.89 21.37
N ASP A 455 47.45 -27.81 22.67
CA ASP A 455 48.43 -28.14 23.70
C ASP A 455 48.77 -29.63 23.69
N GLU A 456 47.76 -30.50 23.52
CA GLU A 456 47.96 -31.95 23.37
C GLU A 456 48.76 -32.29 22.11
N LEU A 457 48.47 -31.64 20.97
CA LEU A 457 49.23 -31.81 19.73
C LEU A 457 50.69 -31.38 19.90
N LYS A 458 50.95 -30.30 20.63
CA LYS A 458 52.32 -29.85 20.93
C LYS A 458 53.06 -30.89 21.78
N TYR A 459 52.39 -31.42 22.82
CA TYR A 459 52.95 -32.47 23.66
C TYR A 459 53.23 -33.78 22.90
N LEU A 460 52.35 -34.17 21.97
CA LEU A 460 52.55 -35.35 21.13
C LEU A 460 53.75 -35.18 20.19
N LYS A 461 53.93 -34.00 19.59
CA LYS A 461 55.12 -33.69 18.78
C LYS A 461 56.42 -33.79 19.59
N GLU A 462 56.44 -33.25 20.80
CA GLU A 462 57.61 -33.35 21.69
C GLU A 462 57.93 -34.81 22.07
N LYS A 463 56.91 -35.66 22.20
CA LYS A 463 57.11 -37.10 22.40
C LYS A 463 57.65 -37.80 21.16
N GLU A 464 57.14 -37.44 19.99
CA GLU A 464 57.58 -37.98 18.71
C GLU A 464 59.06 -37.68 18.48
N ASP A 465 59.50 -36.44 18.73
CA ASP A 465 60.91 -36.02 18.65
C ASP A 465 61.80 -36.83 19.61
N LYS A 466 61.33 -37.09 20.84
CA LYS A 466 62.05 -37.92 21.82
C LYS A 466 62.16 -39.38 21.36
N ILE A 467 61.11 -39.93 20.76
CA ILE A 467 61.12 -41.28 20.20
C ILE A 467 62.09 -41.35 19.02
N GLN A 468 62.13 -40.32 18.18
CA GLN A 468 63.05 -40.25 17.04
C GLN A 468 64.51 -40.21 17.50
N LYS A 469 64.84 -39.37 18.49
CA LYS A 469 66.18 -39.36 19.13
C LYS A 469 66.53 -40.72 19.75
N ALA A 470 65.58 -41.40 20.38
CA ALA A 470 65.80 -42.74 20.92
C ALA A 470 66.07 -43.79 19.83
N ARG A 471 65.43 -43.68 18.66
CA ARG A 471 65.70 -44.54 17.49
C ARG A 471 67.11 -44.29 16.93
N GLU A 472 67.52 -43.03 16.82
CA GLU A 472 68.88 -42.65 16.38
C GLU A 472 69.95 -43.20 17.34
N LEU A 473 69.74 -43.04 18.65
CA LEU A 473 70.64 -43.60 19.66
C LEU A 473 70.70 -45.13 19.57
N LYS A 474 69.56 -45.81 19.38
CA LYS A 474 69.52 -47.27 19.23
C LYS A 474 70.28 -47.74 17.99
N GLU A 475 70.17 -47.01 16.89
CA GLU A 475 70.91 -47.29 15.66
C GLU A 475 72.42 -47.05 15.83
N ASN A 476 72.81 -45.99 16.53
CA ASN A 476 74.21 -45.73 16.86
C ASN A 476 74.79 -46.83 17.76
N ILE A 477 74.04 -47.31 18.75
CA ILE A 477 74.44 -48.46 19.58
C ILE A 477 74.61 -49.72 18.71
N ARG A 478 73.72 -49.95 17.75
CA ARG A 478 73.84 -51.08 16.81
C ARG A 478 75.12 -51.00 15.98
N LYS A 479 75.46 -49.81 15.46
CA LYS A 479 76.71 -49.59 14.71
C LYS A 479 77.94 -49.80 15.58
N LEU A 480 77.95 -49.27 16.81
CA LEU A 480 79.06 -49.47 17.75
C LEU A 480 79.24 -50.95 18.11
N ARG A 481 78.16 -51.73 18.22
CA ARG A 481 78.24 -53.18 18.43
C ARG A 481 78.88 -53.92 17.25
N LEU A 482 78.60 -53.51 16.02
CA LEU A 482 79.23 -54.10 14.84
C LEU A 482 80.73 -53.79 14.81
N VAL A 483 81.12 -52.54 15.11
CA VAL A 483 82.52 -52.17 15.22
C VAL A 483 83.24 -52.94 16.33
N LEU A 484 82.60 -53.11 17.49
CA LEU A 484 83.14 -53.94 18.58
C LEU A 484 83.28 -55.41 18.19
N TRP A 485 82.35 -55.93 17.39
CA TRP A 485 82.43 -57.30 16.87
C TRP A 485 83.60 -57.46 15.88
N ASP A 486 83.82 -56.48 15.00
CA ASP A 486 84.97 -56.47 14.09
C ASP A 486 86.30 -56.40 14.86
N ILE A 487 86.35 -55.59 15.93
CA ILE A 487 87.51 -55.51 16.83
C ILE A 487 87.74 -56.83 17.57
N ASP A 488 86.68 -57.49 18.08
CA ASP A 488 86.78 -58.80 18.74
C ASP A 488 87.27 -59.89 17.77
N GLU A 489 86.85 -59.85 16.51
CA GLU A 489 87.34 -60.75 15.45
C GLU A 489 88.81 -60.47 15.10
N GLU A 490 89.24 -59.21 15.05
CA GLU A 490 90.66 -58.85 14.90
C GLU A 490 91.50 -59.28 16.10
N ILE A 491 90.99 -59.14 17.33
CA ILE A 491 91.67 -59.62 18.54
C ILE A 491 91.81 -61.14 18.49
N LYS A 492 90.77 -61.89 18.10
CA LYS A 492 90.84 -63.35 17.94
C LYS A 492 91.83 -63.76 16.85
N LYS A 493 91.88 -63.05 15.73
CA LYS A 493 92.88 -63.29 14.67
C LYS A 493 94.30 -63.01 15.16
N LYS A 494 94.52 -61.91 15.89
CA LYS A 494 95.83 -61.61 16.48
C LYS A 494 96.22 -62.56 17.61
N GLN A 495 95.28 -63.06 18.40
CA GLN A 495 95.51 -64.11 19.40
C GLN A 495 95.81 -65.46 18.75
N ALA A 496 95.22 -65.76 17.58
CA ALA A 496 95.57 -66.94 16.78
C ALA A 496 96.96 -66.81 16.12
N GLU A 497 97.38 -65.59 15.73
CA GLU A 497 98.73 -65.30 15.21
C GLU A 497 99.82 -65.28 16.30
N LEU A 498 99.45 -65.01 17.56
CA LEU A 498 100.36 -65.01 18.72
C LEU A 498 100.38 -66.36 19.49
N GLY A 499 99.66 -67.37 19.02
CA GLY A 499 99.53 -68.70 19.64
C GLY A 499 100.68 -69.69 19.39
N LYS A 500 101.93 -69.21 19.23
CA LYS A 500 103.17 -70.01 19.35
C LYS A 500 104.28 -69.20 20.03
N ALA A 501 104.07 -68.78 21.28
CA ALA A 501 105.13 -68.63 22.28
C ALA A 501 104.51 -68.23 23.63
N VAL A 502 104.50 -69.20 24.54
CA VAL A 502 104.72 -69.16 25.99
C VAL A 502 104.65 -67.81 26.74
N VAL A 503 104.04 -67.90 27.93
CA VAL A 503 104.35 -67.21 29.21
C VAL A 503 103.28 -66.21 29.68
N GLU A 504 102.49 -66.66 30.67
CA GLU A 504 101.86 -65.79 31.68
C GLU A 504 102.90 -64.87 32.32
N PRO A 505 102.51 -63.64 32.69
CA PRO A 505 102.73 -63.31 34.11
C PRO A 505 101.58 -62.54 34.76
N LYS A 506 101.36 -62.91 36.02
CA LYS A 506 100.75 -62.08 37.06
C LYS A 506 101.57 -60.81 37.30
N LEU A 507 100.87 -59.76 37.77
CA LEU A 507 101.27 -58.64 38.67
C LEU A 507 100.57 -57.35 38.18
N GLU A 508 99.54 -56.88 38.89
CA GLU A 508 99.61 -55.96 40.04
C GLU A 508 99.73 -54.47 39.64
N GLY A 509 98.79 -53.67 40.14
CA GLY A 509 99.03 -52.27 40.50
C GLY A 509 98.44 -51.19 39.58
N TYR A 510 97.70 -50.27 40.21
CA TYR A 510 97.33 -48.92 39.77
C TYR A 510 96.16 -48.78 38.77
N VAL A 511 94.95 -48.52 39.28
CA VAL A 511 94.42 -47.14 39.46
C VAL A 511 93.40 -47.17 40.61
N GLU A 512 93.87 -46.85 41.81
CA GLU A 512 93.03 -46.28 42.85
C GLU A 512 92.84 -44.79 42.54
N ARG A 513 91.58 -44.39 42.35
CA ARG A 513 90.96 -43.14 42.81
C ARG A 513 89.65 -42.95 42.03
N GLU A 514 88.56 -43.28 42.72
CA GLU A 514 87.17 -42.78 42.61
C GLU A 514 86.15 -43.84 43.08
N ALA A 515 86.49 -44.55 44.16
CA ALA A 515 85.59 -45.44 44.87
C ALA A 515 85.32 -44.93 46.29
N GLU A 516 84.78 -43.72 46.40
CA GLU A 516 84.23 -43.22 47.67
C GLU A 516 83.02 -42.31 47.39
N LEU A 517 82.00 -42.86 46.74
CA LEU A 517 80.61 -42.40 46.86
C LEU A 517 79.69 -43.49 46.29
N ALA A 518 78.75 -43.95 47.13
CA ALA A 518 77.58 -44.76 46.79
C ALA A 518 77.71 -46.29 46.78
N PHE A 519 78.09 -46.89 47.91
CA PHE A 519 77.55 -48.19 48.33
C PHE A 519 76.56 -48.01 49.49
N LYS A 520 75.40 -47.41 49.19
CA LYS A 520 74.20 -47.67 50.00
C LYS A 520 73.57 -48.96 49.46
N PRO A 521 73.28 -49.97 50.29
CA PRO A 521 72.63 -51.19 49.83
C PRO A 521 71.34 -50.80 49.10
N LYS A 522 71.20 -51.23 47.84
CA LYS A 522 69.97 -50.99 47.05
C LYS A 522 68.79 -51.44 47.91
N PRO A 523 67.85 -50.53 48.27
CA PRO A 523 66.71 -50.91 49.07
C PRO A 523 66.00 -52.06 48.37
N SER A 524 65.55 -53.06 49.11
CA SER A 524 64.74 -54.13 48.53
C SER A 524 63.60 -53.49 47.73
N LYS A 525 63.19 -54.08 46.61
CA LYS A 525 62.16 -53.47 45.73
C LYS A 525 60.85 -53.13 46.48
N HIS A 526 60.59 -53.79 47.61
CA HIS A 526 59.51 -53.43 48.53
C HIS A 526 59.77 -52.13 49.31
N LYS A 527 61.00 -51.89 49.78
CA LYS A 527 61.41 -50.60 50.38
C LYS A 527 61.38 -49.46 49.34
N GLU A 528 61.74 -49.73 48.08
CA GLU A 528 61.59 -48.75 47.00
C GLU A 528 60.13 -48.35 46.77
N LEU A 529 59.20 -49.33 46.83
CA LEU A 529 57.76 -49.05 46.76
C LEU A 529 57.28 -48.21 47.94
N ASP A 530 57.73 -48.53 49.16
CA ASP A 530 57.36 -47.77 50.35
C ASP A 530 57.88 -46.33 50.33
N LEU A 531 59.14 -46.14 49.89
CA LEU A 531 59.72 -44.81 49.68
C LEU A 531 58.97 -44.02 48.61
N ALA A 532 58.61 -44.65 47.50
CA ALA A 532 57.82 -44.01 46.45
C ALA A 532 56.43 -43.59 46.95
N MET A 533 55.74 -44.45 47.72
CA MET A 533 54.45 -44.13 48.36
C MET A 533 54.56 -42.94 49.32
N LYS A 534 55.60 -42.92 50.17
CA LYS A 534 55.86 -41.79 51.09
C LYS A 534 56.16 -40.50 50.34
N LEU A 535 56.93 -40.56 49.25
CA LEU A 535 57.22 -39.40 48.41
C LEU A 535 55.95 -38.86 47.74
N CYS A 536 55.10 -39.76 47.22
CA CYS A 536 53.81 -39.40 46.63
C CYS A 536 52.91 -38.69 47.64
N ALA A 537 52.77 -39.25 48.86
CA ALA A 537 52.03 -38.60 49.95
C ALA A 537 52.59 -37.20 50.29
N ALA A 538 53.91 -37.07 50.36
CA ALA A 538 54.55 -35.78 50.66
C ALA A 538 54.31 -34.73 49.56
N GLN A 539 54.31 -35.15 48.29
CA GLN A 539 54.01 -34.26 47.15
C GLN A 539 52.55 -33.78 47.19
N VAL A 540 51.60 -34.67 47.52
CA VAL A 540 50.19 -34.29 47.71
C VAL A 540 50.03 -33.25 48.82
N ARG A 541 50.68 -33.45 49.97
CA ARG A 541 50.64 -32.48 51.08
C ARG A 541 51.27 -31.13 50.73
N ARG A 542 52.26 -31.12 49.83
CA ARG A 542 52.93 -29.89 49.35
C ARG A 542 52.19 -29.22 48.18
N GLY A 543 51.03 -29.74 47.74
CA GLY A 543 50.27 -29.21 46.60
C GLY A 543 50.91 -29.49 45.24
N GLN A 544 51.90 -30.37 45.18
CA GLN A 544 52.63 -30.75 43.97
C GLN A 544 51.90 -31.84 43.18
N ILE A 545 50.67 -31.57 42.76
CA ILE A 545 49.73 -32.62 42.31
C ILE A 545 50.18 -33.30 41.00
N ASN A 546 50.75 -32.54 40.06
CA ASN A 546 51.26 -33.11 38.81
C ASN A 546 52.46 -34.04 39.02
N GLU A 547 53.31 -33.76 40.02
CA GLU A 547 54.41 -34.63 40.40
C GLU A 547 53.91 -35.85 41.17
N ALA A 548 52.98 -35.68 42.10
CA ALA A 548 52.31 -36.77 42.81
C ALA A 548 51.67 -37.76 41.84
N LYS A 549 50.99 -37.29 40.79
CA LYS A 549 50.41 -38.16 39.73
C LYS A 549 51.46 -38.99 38.99
N LYS A 550 52.62 -38.40 38.68
CA LYS A 550 53.73 -39.12 38.02
C LYS A 550 54.29 -40.20 38.96
N THR A 551 54.51 -39.85 40.23
CA THR A 551 55.00 -40.78 41.26
C THR A 551 53.99 -41.90 41.50
N TYR A 552 52.69 -41.60 41.59
CA TYR A 552 51.59 -42.58 41.66
C TYR A 552 51.61 -43.58 40.50
N MET A 553 51.78 -43.11 39.26
CA MET A 553 51.85 -44.00 38.10
C MET A 553 53.09 -44.90 38.14
N GLN A 554 54.21 -44.43 38.71
CA GLN A 554 55.38 -45.27 38.96
C GLN A 554 55.11 -46.31 40.05
N ILE A 555 54.51 -45.93 41.18
CA ILE A 555 54.09 -46.83 42.26
C ILE A 555 53.21 -47.95 41.70
N ARG A 556 52.19 -47.62 40.91
CA ARG A 556 51.27 -48.60 40.30
C ARG A 556 51.99 -49.58 39.38
N ARG A 557 53.02 -49.12 38.64
CA ARG A 557 53.85 -50.00 37.79
C ARG A 557 54.74 -50.91 38.63
N MET A 558 55.32 -50.41 39.72
CA MET A 558 56.16 -51.20 40.62
C MET A 558 55.33 -52.25 41.37
N TYR A 559 54.14 -51.87 41.87
CA TYR A 559 53.20 -52.77 42.53
C TYR A 559 52.80 -53.96 41.64
N ARG A 560 52.59 -53.75 40.33
CA ARG A 560 52.31 -54.86 39.39
C ARG A 560 53.49 -55.81 39.16
N LYS A 561 54.73 -55.33 39.32
CA LYS A 561 55.94 -56.12 39.09
C LYS A 561 56.41 -56.88 40.32
N LEU A 562 55.96 -56.48 41.51
CA LEU A 562 56.33 -57.11 42.77
C LEU A 562 55.42 -58.29 43.10
N LYS A 563 56.01 -59.41 43.50
CA LYS A 563 55.28 -60.58 44.00
C LYS A 563 55.03 -60.37 45.49
N PHE A 564 53.80 -60.02 45.86
CA PHE A 564 53.35 -59.94 47.25
C PHE A 564 52.71 -61.25 47.68
N LYS A 565 52.81 -61.60 48.96
CA LYS A 565 51.91 -62.59 49.57
C LYS A 565 50.47 -62.07 49.50
N LYS A 566 49.48 -62.96 49.46
CA LYS A 566 48.07 -62.62 49.17
C LYS A 566 47.54 -61.52 50.09
N ASP A 567 47.90 -61.56 51.37
CA ASP A 567 47.44 -60.62 52.40
C ASP A 567 48.19 -59.28 52.33
N GLU A 568 49.50 -59.30 52.06
CA GLU A 568 50.30 -58.09 51.83
C GLU A 568 49.89 -57.34 50.56
N LYS A 569 49.50 -58.09 49.53
CA LYS A 569 49.03 -57.51 48.26
C LYS A 569 47.80 -56.65 48.50
N TYR A 570 46.86 -57.13 49.31
CA TYR A 570 45.64 -56.40 49.63
C TYR A 570 45.93 -55.11 50.41
N LEU A 571 46.75 -55.19 51.47
CA LEU A 571 47.12 -54.03 52.28
C LEU A 571 47.89 -52.96 51.51
N VAL A 572 48.83 -53.36 50.64
CA VAL A 572 49.57 -52.42 49.79
C VAL A 572 48.66 -51.85 48.71
N GLY A 573 47.72 -52.64 48.19
CA GLY A 573 46.69 -52.18 47.26
C GLY A 573 45.80 -51.07 47.85
N LEU A 574 45.37 -51.23 49.11
CA LEU A 574 44.58 -50.22 49.83
C LEU A 574 45.37 -48.92 50.01
N LYS A 575 46.61 -48.98 50.50
CA LYS A 575 47.46 -47.78 50.65
C LYS A 575 47.70 -47.04 49.32
N ILE A 576 47.79 -47.76 48.22
CA ILE A 576 47.90 -47.16 46.88
C ILE A 576 46.58 -46.51 46.48
N GLN A 577 45.44 -47.11 46.82
CA GLN A 577 44.13 -46.54 46.55
C GLN A 577 43.90 -45.25 47.36
N ASP A 578 44.24 -45.25 48.65
CA ASP A 578 44.15 -44.05 49.51
C ASP A 578 44.95 -42.88 48.91
N LEU A 579 46.17 -43.13 48.42
CA LEU A 579 46.99 -42.10 47.76
C LEU A 579 46.33 -41.54 46.49
N TYR A 580 45.58 -42.36 45.75
CA TYR A 580 44.87 -41.89 44.56
C TYR A 580 43.70 -41.00 44.92
N ASP A 581 42.96 -41.37 45.97
CA ASP A 581 41.81 -40.63 46.45
C ASP A 581 42.27 -39.29 47.07
N ASP A 582 43.37 -39.28 47.82
CA ASP A 582 44.04 -38.06 48.32
C ASP A 582 44.48 -37.12 47.18
N ILE A 583 45.08 -37.67 46.12
CA ILE A 583 45.44 -36.88 44.92
C ILE A 583 44.18 -36.25 44.31
N LYS A 584 43.10 -37.01 44.16
CA LYS A 584 41.85 -36.51 43.57
C LYS A 584 41.18 -35.45 44.42
N LEU A 585 41.10 -35.65 45.73
CA LEU A 585 40.56 -34.67 46.67
C LEU A 585 41.31 -33.34 46.57
N LYS A 586 42.65 -33.39 46.54
CA LYS A 586 43.52 -32.21 46.35
C LYS A 586 43.49 -31.58 44.95
N GLU A 587 42.88 -32.21 43.95
CA GLU A 587 42.61 -31.59 42.65
C GLU A 587 41.27 -30.87 42.59
N ILE A 588 40.36 -31.24 43.50
CA ILE A 588 39.03 -30.65 43.62
C ILE A 588 39.11 -29.42 44.54
N GLU A 589 39.90 -29.51 45.63
CA GLU A 589 40.35 -28.35 46.43
C GLU A 589 41.22 -27.40 45.60
#